data_AF-A0A4P9A178-F1
#
_entry.id   AF-A0A4P9A178-F1
#
_cell.length_a   1.000
_cell.length_b   1.000
_cell.length_c   1.000
_cell.angle_alpha   90.00
_cell.angle_beta   90.00
_cell.angle_gamma   90.00
#
_symmetry.space_group_name_H-M   'P 1'
#
loop_
_entity.id
_entity.type
_entity.pdbx_description
1 polymer ?
#
loop_
_entity_poly.entity_id
_entity_poly.type
_entity_poly.pdbx_seq_one_letter_code
_entity_poly.pdbx_strand_id
1 'polypeptide(L)'
;MNNYSNFVFPNIVFEAFPILEKLGYVRQFAPLVPLYPDTTFHLFADNNGRFLVLVMTDYADPIDQSQELKNISGEYAFEFTKLIKPYENDEYIEIKENDEILENPTVSDTDSYYRFYVAETKHKVDLRYP
;
A
#
# COMPACT_ATOMS: atom_id res chain seq x y z
N MET A 1 14.32 16.70 10.62
CA MET A 1 13.84 17.23 9.33
C MET A 1 12.66 16.38 8.91
N ASN A 2 11.44 16.91 9.02
CA ASN A 2 10.23 16.20 8.62
C ASN A 2 10.03 16.41 7.12
N ASN A 3 10.46 15.44 6.32
CA ASN A 3 10.14 15.39 4.90
C ASN A 3 8.70 14.90 4.73
N TYR A 4 7.72 15.72 5.12
CA TYR A 4 6.37 15.55 4.60
C TYR A 4 6.42 15.98 3.15
N SER A 5 6.41 15.00 2.25
CA SER A 5 5.95 15.22 0.88
C SER A 5 4.58 15.89 0.97
N ASN A 6 4.43 17.10 0.42
CA ASN A 6 3.15 17.82 0.30
C ASN A 6 2.24 17.15 -0.74
N PHE A 7 2.26 15.82 -0.83
CA PHE A 7 1.38 15.09 -1.71
C PHE A 7 -0.03 15.15 -1.11
N VAL A 8 -0.91 15.87 -1.78
CA VAL A 8 -2.33 15.87 -1.47
C VAL A 8 -2.94 14.68 -2.17
N PHE A 9 -3.41 13.70 -1.39
CA PHE A 9 -4.12 12.56 -1.95
C PHE A 9 -5.44 13.03 -2.59
N PRO A 10 -5.82 12.47 -3.76
CA PRO A 10 -7.15 12.67 -4.30
C PRO A 10 -8.24 12.25 -3.31
N ASN A 11 -9.37 12.97 -3.26
CA ASN A 11 -10.46 12.68 -2.32
C ASN A 11 -10.96 11.23 -2.43
N ILE A 12 -10.96 10.67 -3.63
CA ILE A 12 -11.38 9.29 -3.91
C ILE A 12 -10.61 8.25 -3.08
N VAL A 13 -9.36 8.54 -2.70
CA VAL A 13 -8.56 7.67 -1.83
C VAL A 13 -9.21 7.50 -0.47
N PHE A 14 -9.68 8.59 0.14
CA PHE A 14 -10.31 8.54 1.46
C PHE A 14 -11.79 8.16 1.40
N GLU A 15 -12.46 8.42 0.26
CA GLU A 15 -13.82 7.92 0.02
C GLU A 15 -13.84 6.40 -0.15
N ALA A 16 -12.86 5.84 -0.86
CA ALA A 16 -12.76 4.40 -1.06
C ALA A 16 -12.05 3.67 0.08
N PHE A 17 -11.08 4.32 0.74
CA PHE A 17 -10.37 3.76 1.89
C PHE A 17 -10.51 4.62 3.16
N PRO A 18 -11.72 4.84 3.71
CA PRO A 18 -11.94 5.60 4.95
C PRO A 18 -11.10 5.14 6.15
N ILE A 19 -10.59 3.92 6.14
CA ILE A 19 -9.68 3.45 7.18
C ILE A 19 -8.42 4.32 7.28
N LEU A 20 -7.90 4.85 6.17
CA LEU A 20 -6.69 5.68 6.16
C LEU A 20 -6.84 6.98 6.96
N GLU A 21 -8.04 7.55 7.05
CA GLU A 21 -8.31 8.75 7.87
C GLU A 21 -8.10 8.51 9.37
N LYS A 22 -8.17 7.25 9.80
CA LYS A 22 -7.98 6.84 11.19
C LYS A 22 -6.51 6.56 11.53
N LEU A 23 -5.63 6.53 10.54
CA LEU A 23 -4.21 6.24 10.70
C LEU A 23 -3.37 7.52 10.52
N GLY A 24 -2.22 7.56 11.20
CA GLY A 24 -1.23 8.61 10.99
C GLY A 24 -0.39 8.32 9.75
N TYR A 25 -0.25 9.30 8.86
CA TYR A 25 0.70 9.22 7.76
C TYR A 25 2.14 9.26 8.29
N VAL A 26 2.97 8.31 7.87
CA VAL A 26 4.35 8.15 8.33
C VAL A 26 5.34 8.69 7.29
N ARG A 27 5.35 8.10 6.08
CA ARG A 27 6.30 8.47 5.02
C ARG A 27 5.88 7.91 3.65
N GLN A 28 6.43 8.49 2.59
CA GLN A 28 6.43 7.89 1.26
C GLN A 28 7.75 7.16 0.98
N PHE A 29 7.71 6.17 0.10
CA PHE A 29 8.90 5.52 -0.45
C PHE A 29 8.60 4.97 -1.85
N ALA A 30 9.60 4.95 -2.72
CA ALA A 30 9.52 4.35 -4.05
C ALA A 30 9.96 2.87 -3.99
N PRO A 31 9.55 2.03 -4.95
CA PRO A 31 10.08 0.67 -5.08
C PRO A 31 11.61 0.71 -5.17
N LEU A 32 12.24 -0.28 -4.53
CA LEU A 32 13.71 -0.43 -4.55
C LEU A 32 14.25 -0.87 -5.92
N VAL A 33 13.36 -1.28 -6.84
CA VAL A 33 13.69 -1.84 -8.14
C VAL A 33 12.99 -1.02 -9.24
N PRO A 34 13.67 -0.67 -10.34
CA PRO A 34 13.15 0.21 -11.39
C PRO A 34 12.07 -0.40 -12.30
N LEU A 35 11.51 -1.57 -11.98
CA LEU A 35 10.53 -2.25 -12.84
C LEU A 35 9.22 -1.47 -12.98
N TYR A 36 8.82 -0.73 -11.94
CA TYR A 36 7.64 0.14 -11.97
C TYR A 36 8.05 1.56 -11.57
N PRO A 37 8.59 2.34 -12.53
CA PRO A 37 9.13 3.68 -12.24
C PRO A 37 8.07 4.64 -11.69
N ASP A 38 6.79 4.36 -11.95
CA ASP A 38 5.64 5.18 -11.59
C ASP A 38 4.84 4.63 -10.38
N THR A 39 5.40 3.65 -9.64
CA THR A 39 4.81 3.18 -8.38
C THR A 39 5.36 3.95 -7.18
N THR A 40 4.50 4.41 -6.29
CA THR A 40 4.87 5.02 -5.00
C THR A 40 4.07 4.39 -3.87
N PHE A 41 4.75 4.12 -2.75
CA PHE A 41 4.16 3.56 -1.54
C PHE A 41 4.04 4.65 -0.47
N HIS A 42 2.88 4.74 0.16
CA HIS A 42 2.59 5.67 1.24
C HIS A 42 2.23 4.90 2.51
N LEU A 43 3.09 4.98 3.53
CA LEU A 43 2.95 4.26 4.78
C LEU A 43 2.05 5.02 5.77
N PHE A 44 1.07 4.32 6.30
CA PHE A 44 0.19 4.74 7.39
C PHE A 44 0.35 3.80 8.57
N ALA A 45 0.30 4.34 9.78
CA ALA A 45 0.40 3.56 11.02
C ALA A 45 -0.64 4.00 12.05
N ASP A 46 -1.15 3.05 12.83
CA ASP A 46 -1.90 3.35 14.05
C ASP A 46 -1.02 3.19 15.32
N ASN A 47 -1.57 3.61 16.45
CA ASN A 47 -0.88 3.48 17.75
C ASN A 47 -0.82 2.03 18.28
N ASN A 48 -1.50 1.08 17.63
CA ASN A 48 -1.54 -0.33 18.00
C ASN A 48 -0.52 -1.17 17.21
N GLY A 49 0.30 -0.53 16.37
CA GLY A 49 1.32 -1.21 15.56
C GLY A 49 0.78 -1.83 14.28
N ARG A 50 -0.42 -1.44 13.84
CA ARG A 50 -0.95 -1.78 12.51
C ARG A 50 -0.34 -0.85 11.47
N PHE A 51 0.12 -1.43 10.37
CA PHE A 51 0.69 -0.69 9.24
C PHE A 51 -0.10 -0.97 7.96
N LEU A 52 -0.56 0.09 7.32
CA LEU A 52 -1.20 0.05 6.00
C LEU A 52 -0.33 0.79 5.00
N VAL A 53 -0.26 0.28 3.78
CA VAL A 53 0.42 0.92 2.67
C VAL A 53 -0.61 1.23 1.60
N LEU A 54 -0.80 2.51 1.31
CA LEU A 54 -1.47 2.96 0.10
C LEU A 54 -0.47 2.91 -1.04
N VAL A 55 -0.80 2.18 -2.10
CA VAL A 55 0.00 2.08 -3.31
C VAL A 55 -0.63 2.97 -4.37
N MET A 56 0.15 3.92 -4.89
CA MET A 56 -0.18 4.71 -6.07
C MET A 56 0.64 4.16 -7.23
N THR A 57 -0.02 3.72 -8.30
CA THR A 57 0.67 3.07 -9.43
C THR A 57 -0.16 3.17 -10.71
N ASP A 58 0.50 3.19 -11.86
CA ASP A 58 -0.15 3.01 -13.16
C ASP A 58 -0.21 1.52 -13.59
N TYR A 59 0.39 0.63 -12.79
CA TYR A 59 0.41 -0.81 -12.98
C TYR A 59 -0.71 -1.50 -12.19
N ALA A 60 -1.35 -2.49 -12.80
CA ALA A 60 -2.65 -2.97 -12.33
C ALA A 60 -2.60 -4.17 -11.38
N ASP A 61 -1.51 -4.94 -11.33
CA ASP A 61 -1.48 -6.22 -10.62
C ASP A 61 -0.87 -6.10 -9.21
N PRO A 62 -1.68 -6.13 -8.14
CA PRO A 62 -1.20 -6.02 -6.76
C PRO A 62 -0.53 -7.31 -6.26
N ILE A 63 -0.78 -8.46 -6.88
CA ILE A 63 -0.12 -9.73 -6.50
C ILE A 63 1.33 -9.69 -6.94
N ASP A 64 1.58 -9.25 -8.17
CA ASP A 64 2.95 -9.10 -8.69
C ASP A 64 3.74 -8.11 -7.81
N GLN A 65 3.14 -6.98 -7.46
CA GLN A 65 3.74 -6.00 -6.53
C GLN A 65 3.99 -6.61 -5.14
N SER A 66 3.04 -7.38 -4.61
CA SER A 66 3.19 -8.07 -3.33
C SER A 66 4.33 -9.08 -3.35
N GLN A 67 4.40 -9.91 -4.40
CA GLN A 67 5.41 -10.95 -4.55
C GLN A 67 6.80 -10.33 -4.74
N GLU A 68 6.90 -9.27 -5.53
CA GLU A 68 8.14 -8.52 -5.69
C GLU A 68 8.58 -7.90 -4.37
N LEU A 69 7.67 -7.21 -3.66
CA LEU A 69 7.96 -6.65 -2.35
C LEU A 69 8.42 -7.74 -1.39
N LYS A 70 7.79 -8.92 -1.36
CA LYS A 70 8.20 -10.07 -0.54
C LYS A 70 9.60 -10.58 -0.91
N ASN A 71 9.89 -10.70 -2.20
CA ASN A 71 11.19 -11.15 -2.70
C ASN A 71 12.31 -10.15 -2.35
N ILE A 72 12.02 -8.85 -2.43
CA ILE A 72 12.94 -7.78 -2.06
C ILE A 72 13.06 -7.66 -0.53
N SER A 73 11.94 -7.83 0.18
CA SER A 73 11.83 -7.62 1.63
C SER A 73 12.24 -8.82 2.48
N GLY A 74 12.75 -9.89 1.86
CA GLY A 74 13.48 -10.96 2.55
C GLY A 74 14.51 -10.43 3.56
N GLU A 75 15.03 -9.21 3.35
CA GLU A 75 15.88 -8.46 4.28
C GLU A 75 15.23 -7.20 4.93
N TYR A 76 14.14 -6.63 4.41
CA TYR A 76 13.73 -5.21 4.63
C TYR A 76 12.38 -4.96 5.35
N ALA A 77 11.86 -5.90 6.13
CA ALA A 77 10.86 -5.62 7.17
C ALA A 77 9.37 -5.42 6.78
N PHE A 78 8.90 -5.53 5.53
CA PHE A 78 7.47 -5.40 5.18
C PHE A 78 7.00 -6.42 4.11
N GLU A 79 5.88 -7.11 4.36
CA GLU A 79 5.21 -8.04 3.41
C GLU A 79 3.72 -7.68 3.34
N PHE A 80 3.14 -7.62 2.14
CA PHE A 80 1.70 -7.45 1.97
C PHE A 80 0.99 -8.75 2.36
N THR A 81 0.01 -8.65 3.26
CA THR A 81 -0.74 -9.81 3.74
C THR A 81 -2.17 -9.84 3.23
N LYS A 82 -2.76 -8.66 3.03
CA LYS A 82 -4.15 -8.49 2.64
C LYS A 82 -4.30 -7.20 1.85
N LEU A 83 -5.26 -7.18 0.93
CA LEU A 83 -5.73 -5.95 0.31
C LEU A 83 -7.04 -5.54 0.97
N ILE A 84 -7.20 -4.25 1.25
CA ILE A 84 -8.45 -3.70 1.77
C ILE A 84 -9.41 -3.56 0.60
N LYS A 85 -10.67 -4.00 0.76
CA LYS A 85 -11.67 -3.80 -0.28
C LYS A 85 -12.05 -2.32 -0.35
N PRO A 86 -12.03 -1.71 -1.54
CA PRO A 86 -12.55 -0.36 -1.73
C PRO A 86 -14.00 -0.24 -1.27
N TYR A 87 -14.34 0.86 -0.61
CA TYR A 87 -15.68 1.19 -0.07
C TYR A 87 -16.18 0.26 1.05
N GLU A 88 -15.50 -0.85 1.30
CA GLU A 88 -15.85 -1.91 2.26
C GLU A 88 -14.62 -2.26 3.11
N ASN A 89 -14.09 -1.28 3.86
CA ASN A 89 -12.80 -1.39 4.57
C ASN A 89 -12.71 -2.48 5.65
N ASP A 90 -13.86 -2.96 6.12
CA ASP A 90 -13.97 -4.07 7.05
C ASP A 90 -13.81 -5.43 6.38
N GLU A 91 -13.91 -5.47 5.05
CA GLU A 91 -13.57 -6.60 4.21
C GLU A 91 -12.16 -6.50 3.64
N TYR A 92 -11.62 -7.67 3.30
CA TYR A 92 -10.31 -7.78 2.69
C TYR A 92 -10.27 -8.89 1.65
N ILE A 93 -9.38 -8.72 0.68
CA ILE A 93 -8.98 -9.75 -0.27
C ILE A 93 -7.68 -10.35 0.24
N GLU A 94 -7.68 -11.66 0.45
CA GLU A 94 -6.48 -12.40 0.86
C GLU A 94 -5.52 -12.53 -0.32
N ILE A 95 -4.25 -12.21 -0.11
CA ILE A 95 -3.22 -12.38 -1.15
C ILE A 95 -2.73 -13.83 -1.06
N LYS A 96 -3.00 -14.62 -2.10
CA LYS A 96 -2.60 -16.02 -2.20
C LYS A 96 -1.67 -16.22 -3.39
N GLU A 97 -0.57 -16.94 -3.17
CA GLU A 97 0.37 -17.27 -4.23
C GLU A 97 -0.32 -18.14 -5.29
N ASN A 98 -0.25 -17.72 -6.55
CA ASN A 98 -0.82 -18.39 -7.74
C ASN A 98 -2.35 -18.34 -7.87
N ASP A 99 -3.06 -17.58 -7.04
CA ASP A 99 -4.48 -17.32 -7.23
C ASP A 99 -4.67 -16.04 -8.07
N GLU A 100 -5.67 -16.03 -8.95
CA GLU A 100 -6.14 -14.80 -9.58
C GLU A 100 -6.99 -14.01 -8.58
N ILE A 101 -6.72 -12.71 -8.41
CA ILE A 101 -7.64 -11.82 -7.71
C ILE A 101 -8.87 -11.60 -8.60
N LEU A 102 -10.01 -12.18 -8.19
CA LEU A 102 -11.28 -12.08 -8.91
C LEU A 102 -11.98 -10.72 -8.71
N GLU A 103 -11.67 -10.03 -7.62
CA GLU A 103 -12.27 -8.75 -7.24
C GLU A 103 -11.28 -7.61 -7.45
N ASN A 104 -11.63 -6.57 -8.22
CA ASN A 104 -10.70 -5.45 -8.45
C ASN A 104 -10.45 -4.66 -7.14
N PRO A 105 -9.22 -4.68 -6.59
CA PRO A 105 -8.90 -3.98 -5.36
C PRO A 105 -8.50 -2.52 -5.60
N THR A 106 -8.48 -2.08 -6.87
CA THR A 106 -7.98 -0.77 -7.26
C THR A 106 -9.10 0.24 -7.47
N VAL A 107 -8.76 1.49 -7.21
CA VAL A 107 -9.61 2.66 -7.42
C VAL A 107 -8.83 3.65 -8.27
N SER A 108 -9.47 4.25 -9.25
CA SER A 108 -8.85 5.26 -10.10
C SER A 108 -9.39 6.63 -9.74
N ASP A 109 -8.53 7.63 -9.79
CA ASP A 109 -8.96 9.04 -9.80
C ASP A 109 -9.33 9.43 -11.24
N THR A 110 -10.42 10.18 -11.42
CA THR A 110 -10.88 10.60 -12.76
C THR A 110 -9.93 11.60 -13.41
N ASP A 111 -9.17 12.32 -12.59
CA ASP A 111 -8.24 13.36 -13.04
C ASP A 111 -6.78 12.87 -13.17
N SER A 112 -6.55 11.56 -12.99
CA SER A 112 -5.22 10.95 -12.98
C SER A 112 -5.20 9.61 -13.72
N TYR A 113 -4.05 9.25 -14.26
CA TYR A 113 -3.83 7.90 -14.81
C TYR A 113 -3.45 6.88 -13.72
N TYR A 114 -3.18 7.35 -12.51
CA TYR A 114 -2.83 6.50 -11.38
C TYR A 114 -4.06 5.77 -10.82
N ARG A 115 -3.77 4.55 -10.36
CA ARG A 115 -4.65 3.69 -9.60
C ARG A 115 -4.13 3.57 -8.19
N PHE A 116 -5.06 3.32 -7.27
CA PHE A 116 -4.82 3.28 -5.85
C PHE A 116 -5.36 1.97 -5.27
N TYR A 117 -4.57 1.33 -4.43
CA TYR A 117 -5.07 0.25 -3.56
C TYR A 117 -4.37 0.30 -2.21
N VAL A 118 -4.98 -0.30 -1.20
CA VAL A 118 -4.43 -0.33 0.16
C VAL A 118 -4.12 -1.76 0.55
N ALA A 119 -2.89 -1.99 0.99
CA ALA A 119 -2.43 -3.26 1.51
C ALA A 119 -2.17 -3.16 3.02
N GLU A 120 -2.62 -4.17 3.76
CA GLU A 120 -2.12 -4.42 5.10
C GLU A 120 -0.74 -5.05 5.01
N THR A 121 0.17 -4.61 5.88
CA THR A 121 1.53 -5.11 5.90
C THR A 121 1.88 -5.76 7.22
N LYS A 122 2.64 -6.84 7.15
CA LYS A 122 3.32 -7.40 8.32
C LYS A 122 4.67 -6.71 8.44
N HIS A 123 4.82 -5.88 9.47
CA HIS A 123 6.12 -5.32 9.82
C HIS A 123 6.88 -6.29 10.73
N LYS A 124 8.05 -6.77 10.30
CA LYS A 124 9.02 -7.36 11.25
C LYS A 124 9.79 -6.18 11.85
N VAL A 125 9.73 -5.98 13.16
CA VAL A 125 10.61 -5.01 13.84
C VAL A 125 12.05 -5.37 13.48
N ASP A 126 12.68 -4.56 12.63
CA ASP A 126 14.10 -4.71 12.33
C ASP A 126 14.88 -4.13 13.51
N LEU A 127 15.38 -4.99 14.38
CA LEU A 127 16.15 -4.64 15.59
C LEU A 127 17.51 -3.99 15.29
N ARG A 128 17.81 -3.66 14.03
CA ARG A 128 19.10 -3.12 13.60
C ARG A 128 19.22 -1.59 13.72
N TYR A 129 18.12 -0.88 13.95
CA TYR A 129 18.16 0.55 14.22
C TYR A 129 17.28 0.92 15.42
N PRO A 130 17.86 1.05 16.63
CA PRO A 130 17.20 1.63 17.80
C PRO A 130 16.97 3.14 17.66
#